data_AF-A0A535I6U1-F1
#
_entry.id   AF-A0A535I6U1-F1
#
_cell.length_a   1.000
_cell.length_b   1.000
_cell.length_c   1.000
_cell.angle_alpha   90.00
_cell.angle_beta   90.00
_cell.angle_gamma   90.00
#
_symmetry.space_group_name_H-M   'P 1'
#
loop_
_entity.id
_entity.type
_entity.pdbx_description
1 polymer ?
#
loop_
_entity_poly.entity_id
_entity_poly.type
_entity_poly.pdbx_seq_one_letter_code
_entity_poly.pdbx_strand_id
1 'polypeptide(L)'
;MDAIGGIEDYQRLDKVCDLAYMFVFLVVSLRWVGLERSVAVALFAFRMVGDAVFEWSGERLVLLVFPNVFEFWFVAVAAWHHYRPGRPLASRQAALALVALLLGKEAQEYFLHYDRFLDQFSAFDAVIGIWQWITGGR
;
A
#
# COMPACT_ATOMS: atom_id res chain seq x y z
N MET A 1 11.28 23.30 28.96
CA MET A 1 10.39 23.80 27.88
C MET A 1 11.31 23.90 26.69
N ASP A 2 11.51 22.76 26.05
CA ASP A 2 12.65 22.54 25.17
C ASP A 2 12.16 22.29 23.75
N ALA A 3 12.78 23.02 22.85
CA ALA A 3 12.33 23.31 21.51
C ALA A 3 12.26 22.05 20.63
N ILE A 4 11.27 22.07 19.74
CA ILE A 4 11.06 21.20 18.57
C ILE A 4 10.31 19.89 18.88
N GLY A 5 9.04 20.03 19.26
CA GLY A 5 8.00 18.98 19.17
C GLY A 5 7.56 18.64 17.74
N GLY A 6 8.47 18.69 16.76
CA GLY A 6 8.10 18.53 15.35
C GLY A 6 8.10 17.09 14.84
N ILE A 7 8.92 16.20 15.40
CA ILE A 7 9.11 14.84 14.86
C ILE A 7 8.08 13.87 15.44
N GLU A 8 7.82 13.93 16.75
CA GLU A 8 6.85 13.06 17.42
C GLU A 8 5.41 13.42 17.02
N ASP A 9 5.09 14.72 16.91
CA ASP A 9 3.77 15.16 16.45
C ASP A 9 3.55 14.82 14.97
N TYR A 10 4.57 14.94 14.12
CA TYR A 10 4.44 14.55 12.71
C TYR A 10 4.23 13.04 12.55
N GLN A 11 4.97 12.22 13.29
CA GLN A 11 4.84 10.76 13.22
C GLN A 11 3.49 10.27 13.78
N ARG A 12 2.97 10.92 14.83
CA ARG A 12 1.60 10.66 15.32
C ARG A 12 0.54 11.15 14.33
N LEU A 13 0.72 12.33 13.74
CA LEU A 13 -0.18 12.86 12.73
C LEU A 13 -0.24 11.94 11.51
N ASP A 14 0.91 11.48 11.02
CA ASP A 14 1.04 10.53 9.92
C ASP A 14 0.28 9.22 10.20
N LYS A 15 0.48 8.62 11.39
CA LYS A 15 -0.29 7.43 11.83
C LYS A 15 -1.80 7.68 11.89
N VAL A 16 -2.23 8.85 12.36
CA VAL A 16 -3.65 9.22 12.44
C VAL A 16 -4.24 9.42 11.04
N CYS A 17 -3.51 10.08 10.15
CA CYS A 17 -3.89 10.23 8.75
C CYS A 17 -4.02 8.86 8.07
N ASP A 18 -3.08 7.95 8.35
CA ASP A 18 -3.11 6.58 7.84
C ASP A 18 -4.36 5.83 8.29
N LEU A 19 -4.68 5.89 9.58
CA LEU A 19 -5.88 5.26 10.12
C LEU A 19 -7.16 5.91 9.56
N ALA A 20 -7.17 7.22 9.40
CA ALA A 20 -8.33 7.97 8.94
C ALA A 20 -8.72 7.61 7.51
N TYR A 21 -7.76 7.55 6.56
CA TYR A 21 -8.10 7.15 5.19
C TYR A 21 -8.55 5.69 5.12
N MET A 22 -7.88 4.79 5.84
CA MET A 22 -8.26 3.37 5.88
C MET A 22 -9.68 3.20 6.41
N PHE A 23 -10.06 3.99 7.42
CA PHE A 23 -11.42 3.98 7.96
C PHE A 23 -12.44 4.47 6.92
N VAL A 24 -12.12 5.52 6.16
CA VAL A 24 -12.99 5.98 5.06
C VAL A 24 -13.18 4.89 4.01
N PHE A 25 -12.11 4.19 3.63
CA PHE A 25 -12.21 3.05 2.71
C PHE A 25 -13.09 1.94 3.28
N LEU A 26 -12.97 1.63 4.57
CA LEU A 26 -13.82 0.64 5.21
C LEU A 26 -15.30 1.04 5.13
N VAL A 27 -15.62 2.30 5.44
CA VAL A 27 -17.00 2.83 5.37
C VAL A 27 -17.56 2.68 3.95
N VAL A 28 -16.75 2.94 2.92
CA VAL A 28 -17.16 2.73 1.52
C VAL A 28 -17.35 1.24 1.21
N SER A 29 -16.43 0.38 1.65
CA SER A 29 -16.52 -1.08 1.45
C SER A 29 -17.72 -1.72 2.14
N LEU A 30 -18.20 -1.15 3.26
CA LEU A 30 -19.41 -1.62 3.93
C LEU A 30 -20.68 -1.44 3.07
N ARG A 31 -20.63 -0.57 2.05
CA ARG A 31 -21.72 -0.40 1.09
C ARG A 31 -21.74 -1.47 0.00
N TRP A 32 -20.66 -2.26 -0.13
CA TRP A 32 -20.61 -3.38 -1.07
C TRP A 32 -21.39 -4.59 -0.53
N VAL A 33 -21.75 -5.51 -1.41
CA VAL A 33 -22.62 -6.64 -1.08
C VAL A 33 -21.89 -7.97 -1.30
N GLY A 34 -22.05 -8.91 -0.36
CA GLY A 34 -21.52 -10.27 -0.48
C GLY A 34 -20.03 -10.40 -0.13
N LEU A 35 -19.28 -11.05 -1.03
CA LEU A 35 -17.87 -11.39 -0.82
C LEU A 35 -16.97 -10.15 -0.76
N GLU A 36 -17.26 -9.12 -1.57
CA GLU A 36 -16.47 -7.89 -1.64
C GLU A 36 -16.32 -7.21 -0.28
N ARG A 37 -17.46 -7.05 0.42
CA ARG A 37 -17.52 -6.50 1.77
C ARG A 37 -16.83 -7.40 2.79
N SER A 38 -17.08 -8.70 2.73
CA SER A 38 -16.54 -9.65 3.71
C SER A 38 -15.01 -9.70 3.64
N VAL A 39 -14.46 -9.72 2.42
CA VAL A 39 -13.01 -9.66 2.19
C VAL A 39 -12.44 -8.31 2.63
N ALA A 40 -13.10 -7.19 2.30
CA ALA A 40 -12.63 -5.88 2.73
C ALA A 40 -12.57 -5.73 4.27
N VAL A 41 -13.61 -6.18 4.98
CA VAL A 41 -13.65 -6.16 6.45
C VAL A 41 -12.58 -7.10 7.03
N ALA A 42 -12.41 -8.29 6.47
CA ALA A 42 -11.38 -9.23 6.92
C ALA A 42 -9.96 -8.68 6.72
N LEU A 43 -9.68 -8.06 5.57
CA LEU A 43 -8.39 -7.44 5.28
C LEU A 43 -8.13 -6.21 6.16
N PHE A 44 -9.16 -5.40 6.44
CA PHE A 44 -9.04 -4.29 7.38
C PHE A 44 -8.70 -4.80 8.79
N ALA A 45 -9.41 -5.82 9.27
CA ALA A 45 -9.13 -6.43 10.57
C ALA A 45 -7.71 -7.03 10.61
N PHE A 46 -7.29 -7.72 9.54
CA PHE A 46 -5.93 -8.23 9.40
C PHE A 46 -4.88 -7.12 9.47
N ARG A 47 -5.14 -5.96 8.84
CA ARG A 47 -4.24 -4.80 8.89
C ARG A 47 -4.15 -4.19 10.29
N MET A 48 -5.27 -4.08 11.01
CA MET A 48 -5.29 -3.60 12.41
C MET A 48 -4.53 -4.53 13.35
N VAL A 49 -4.64 -5.84 13.15
CA VAL A 49 -3.84 -6.82 13.91
C VAL A 49 -2.36 -6.63 13.61
N GLY A 50 -1.98 -6.42 12.35
CA GLY A 50 -0.59 -6.12 11.97
C GLY A 50 -0.06 -4.86 12.66
N ASP A 51 -0.83 -3.77 12.71
CA ASP A 51 -0.45 -2.54 13.41
C ASP A 51 -0.31 -2.74 14.92
N ALA A 52 -1.24 -3.47 15.55
CA ALA A 52 -1.16 -3.77 16.98
C ALA A 52 0.05 -4.65 17.33
N VAL A 53 0.36 -5.64 16.48
CA VAL A 53 1.54 -6.50 16.66
C VAL A 53 2.81 -5.70 16.44
N PHE A 54 2.87 -4.80 15.45
CA PHE A 54 4.00 -3.91 15.23
C PHE A 54 4.24 -2.97 16.42
N GLU A 55 3.19 -2.40 16.99
CA GLU A 55 3.29 -1.52 18.16
C GLU A 55 3.84 -2.26 19.39
N TRP A 56 3.60 -3.57 19.49
CA TRP A 56 4.14 -4.39 20.57
C TRP A 56 5.57 -4.91 20.28
N SER A 57 5.86 -5.33 19.05
CA SER A 57 7.15 -5.93 18.70
C SER A 57 8.22 -4.91 18.30
N GLY A 58 7.82 -3.74 17.77
CA GLY A 58 8.72 -2.73 17.19
C GLY A 58 9.38 -3.15 15.87
N GLU A 59 9.08 -4.35 15.36
CA GLU A 59 9.77 -4.96 14.24
C GLU A 59 9.14 -4.56 12.91
N ARG A 60 9.87 -3.80 12.08
CA ARG A 60 9.41 -3.36 10.74
C ARG A 60 9.08 -4.53 9.81
N LEU A 61 9.65 -5.71 10.07
CA LEU A 61 9.34 -6.94 9.34
C LEU A 61 7.87 -7.36 9.50
N VAL A 62 7.21 -7.00 10.60
CA VAL A 62 5.78 -7.26 10.79
C VAL A 62 4.94 -6.49 9.77
N LEU A 63 5.29 -5.24 9.47
CA LEU A 63 4.60 -4.45 8.44
C LEU A 63 4.83 -5.03 7.03
N LEU A 64 6.01 -5.62 6.79
CA LEU A 64 6.28 -6.38 5.56
C LEU A 64 5.45 -7.66 5.49
N VAL A 65 5.26 -8.40 6.58
CA VAL A 65 4.44 -9.62 6.61
C VAL A 65 2.93 -9.32 6.54
N PHE A 66 2.50 -8.18 7.09
CA PHE A 66 1.13 -7.67 7.07
C PHE A 66 1.01 -6.43 6.16
N PRO A 67 1.30 -6.56 4.85
CA PRO A 67 1.20 -5.44 3.93
C PRO A 67 -0.25 -4.96 3.86
N ASN A 68 -0.45 -3.71 3.45
CA ASN A 68 -1.77 -3.13 3.24
C ASN A 68 -2.48 -3.70 2.00
N VAL A 69 -2.80 -5.01 2.02
CA VAL A 69 -3.60 -5.67 0.98
C VAL A 69 -5.02 -5.10 0.94
N PHE A 70 -5.49 -4.54 2.05
CA PHE A 70 -6.78 -3.88 2.15
C PHE A 70 -6.93 -2.72 1.16
N GLU A 71 -5.95 -1.82 1.09
CA GLU A 71 -5.97 -0.69 0.16
C GLU A 71 -6.00 -1.15 -1.29
N PHE A 72 -5.14 -2.11 -1.63
CA PHE A 72 -5.13 -2.65 -2.99
C PHE A 72 -6.43 -3.36 -3.37
N TRP A 73 -6.98 -4.14 -2.45
CA TRP A 73 -8.30 -4.75 -2.62
C TRP A 73 -9.36 -3.68 -2.83
N PHE A 74 -9.34 -2.63 -2.00
CA PHE A 74 -10.27 -1.51 -2.09
C PHE A 74 -10.22 -0.85 -3.46
N VAL A 75 -9.03 -0.49 -3.94
CA VAL A 75 -8.85 0.13 -5.26
C VAL A 75 -9.27 -0.79 -6.39
N ALA A 76 -8.95 -2.09 -6.33
CA ALA A 76 -9.36 -3.05 -7.35
C ALA A 76 -10.88 -3.16 -7.46
N VAL A 77 -11.58 -3.26 -6.32
CA VAL A 77 -13.05 -3.32 -6.29
C VAL A 77 -13.66 -1.98 -6.71
N ALA A 78 -13.13 -0.86 -6.23
CA ALA A 78 -13.60 0.47 -6.61
C ALA A 78 -13.43 0.73 -8.12
N ALA A 79 -12.28 0.36 -8.70
CA ALA A 79 -12.02 0.44 -10.13
C ALA A 79 -12.99 -0.46 -10.91
N TRP A 80 -13.27 -1.67 -10.42
CA TRP A 80 -14.25 -2.55 -11.05
C TRP A 80 -15.65 -1.94 -11.11
N HIS A 81 -16.15 -1.41 -9.99
CA HIS A 81 -17.44 -0.71 -9.94
C HIS A 81 -17.46 0.55 -10.82
N HIS A 82 -16.33 1.25 -10.93
CA HIS A 82 -16.19 2.43 -11.78
C HIS A 82 -16.23 2.09 -13.28
N TYR A 83 -15.49 1.07 -13.72
CA TYR A 83 -15.44 0.68 -15.13
C TYR A 83 -16.61 -0.20 -15.57
N ARG A 84 -17.28 -0.90 -14.64
CA ARG A 84 -18.42 -1.78 -14.93
C ARG A 84 -19.53 -1.66 -13.88
N PRO A 85 -20.28 -0.54 -13.90
CA PRO A 85 -21.36 -0.32 -12.95
C PRO A 85 -22.43 -1.43 -13.08
N GLY A 86 -22.81 -2.02 -11.94
CA GLY A 86 -23.93 -2.98 -11.84
C GLY A 86 -23.58 -4.46 -12.03
N ARG A 87 -22.29 -4.82 -12.22
CA ARG A 87 -21.86 -6.24 -12.22
C ARG A 87 -21.09 -6.59 -10.96
N PRO A 88 -21.60 -7.47 -10.09
CA PRO A 88 -20.86 -7.92 -8.91
C PRO A 88 -19.57 -8.64 -9.33
N LEU A 89 -18.50 -8.50 -8.55
CA LEU A 89 -17.26 -9.23 -8.79
C LEU A 89 -17.51 -10.72 -8.65
N ALA A 90 -17.14 -11.47 -9.69
CA ALA A 90 -17.13 -12.91 -9.60
C ALA A 90 -16.04 -13.37 -8.62
N SER A 91 -16.31 -14.39 -7.81
CA SER A 91 -15.37 -14.93 -6.82
C SER A 91 -13.99 -15.30 -7.42
N ARG A 92 -13.97 -15.66 -8.71
CA ARG A 92 -12.75 -15.98 -9.46
C ARG A 92 -11.90 -14.74 -9.78
N GLN A 93 -12.53 -13.60 -10.05
CA GLN A 93 -11.86 -12.31 -10.30
C GLN A 93 -11.32 -11.71 -9.01
N ALA A 94 -12.11 -11.83 -7.93
CA ALA A 94 -11.67 -11.53 -6.57
C ALA A 94 -10.40 -12.34 -6.19
N ALA A 95 -10.43 -13.65 -6.41
CA ALA A 95 -9.29 -14.52 -6.16
C ALA A 95 -8.08 -14.15 -7.03
N LEU A 96 -8.28 -13.86 -8.32
CA LEU A 96 -7.21 -13.42 -9.22
C LEU A 96 -6.59 -12.08 -8.78
N ALA A 97 -7.41 -11.13 -8.32
CA ALA A 97 -6.91 -9.86 -7.79
C ALA A 97 -6.10 -10.08 -6.51
N LEU A 98 -6.58 -10.90 -5.57
CA LEU A 98 -5.83 -11.25 -4.37
C LEU A 98 -4.50 -11.95 -4.70
N VAL A 99 -4.52 -12.88 -5.65
CA VAL A 99 -3.30 -13.56 -6.11
C VAL A 99 -2.34 -12.59 -6.79
N ALA A 100 -2.83 -11.68 -7.64
CA ALA A 100 -2.01 -10.65 -8.26
C ALA A 100 -1.38 -9.70 -7.22
N LEU A 101 -2.10 -9.37 -6.15
CA LEU A 101 -1.60 -8.53 -5.06
C LEU A 101 -0.57 -9.26 -4.19
N LEU A 102 -0.82 -10.53 -3.87
CA LEU A 102 0.16 -11.39 -3.23
C LEU A 102 1.43 -11.49 -4.08
N LEU A 103 1.32 -11.73 -5.38
CA LEU A 103 2.45 -11.78 -6.29
C LEU A 103 3.18 -10.43 -6.42
N GLY A 104 2.44 -9.33 -6.46
CA GLY A 104 3.02 -7.98 -6.46
C GLY A 104 3.82 -7.70 -5.18
N LYS A 105 3.35 -8.21 -4.05
CA LYS A 105 4.02 -8.09 -2.76
C LYS A 105 5.28 -8.96 -2.68
N GLU A 106 5.20 -10.22 -3.11
CA GLU A 106 6.38 -11.10 -3.25
C GLU A 106 7.41 -10.50 -4.21
N ALA A 107 6.95 -9.87 -5.31
CA ALA A 107 7.84 -9.13 -6.20
C ALA A 107 8.47 -7.92 -5.52
N GLN A 108 7.72 -7.13 -4.74
CA GLN A 108 8.26 -6.00 -4.00
C GLN A 108 9.28 -6.44 -2.94
N GLU A 109 9.04 -7.54 -2.23
CA GLU A 109 9.95 -8.13 -1.26
C GLU A 109 11.19 -8.70 -1.94
N TYR A 110 11.03 -9.35 -3.10
CA TYR A 110 12.12 -9.76 -3.97
C TYR A 110 12.94 -8.56 -4.44
N PHE A 111 12.31 -7.47 -4.88
CA PHE A 111 13.02 -6.24 -5.24
C PHE A 111 13.74 -5.67 -4.04
N LEU A 112 13.16 -5.61 -2.83
CA LEU A 112 13.84 -5.10 -1.63
C LEU A 112 15.01 -5.96 -1.17
N HIS A 113 14.99 -7.28 -1.39
CA HIS A 113 16.10 -8.19 -1.07
C HIS A 113 17.13 -8.33 -2.20
N TYR A 114 16.71 -8.15 -3.45
CA TYR A 114 17.59 -8.10 -4.61
C TYR A 114 18.19 -6.69 -4.78
N ASP A 115 17.56 -5.61 -4.29
CA ASP A 115 17.99 -4.19 -4.29
C ASP A 115 19.07 -3.87 -3.25
N ARG A 116 20.07 -4.74 -3.15
CA ARG A 116 21.44 -4.22 -3.24
C ARG A 116 21.91 -4.08 -4.70
N PHE A 117 21.05 -4.39 -5.68
CA PHE A 117 21.36 -4.37 -7.11
C PHE A 117 20.87 -3.10 -7.82
N LEU A 118 19.73 -2.47 -7.44
CA LEU A 118 19.32 -1.16 -8.01
C LEU A 118 20.02 0.07 -7.41
N ASP A 119 20.81 -0.08 -6.34
CA ASP A 119 21.81 0.93 -5.95
C ASP A 119 22.85 1.17 -7.08
N GLN A 120 22.93 0.27 -8.07
CA GLN A 120 23.83 0.38 -9.22
C GLN A 120 23.18 1.00 -10.47
N PHE A 121 21.86 1.19 -10.51
CA PHE A 121 21.17 1.89 -11.59
C PHE A 121 20.34 3.03 -11.01
N SER A 122 21.08 4.04 -10.58
CA SER A 122 20.54 5.31 -10.16
C SER A 122 19.64 5.87 -11.26
N ALA A 123 18.34 6.01 -10.99
CA ALA A 123 17.45 6.83 -11.81
C ALA A 123 18.01 8.27 -11.96
N PHE A 124 18.90 8.70 -11.05
CA PHE A 124 19.67 9.94 -11.20
C PHE A 124 20.68 9.88 -12.34
N ASP A 125 21.28 8.74 -12.70
CA ASP A 125 22.22 8.66 -13.85
C ASP A 125 21.49 8.85 -15.19
N ALA A 126 20.27 8.31 -15.32
CA ALA A 126 19.44 8.55 -16.49
C ALA A 126 18.98 10.01 -16.58
N VAL A 127 18.59 10.60 -15.45
CA VAL A 127 18.18 12.02 -15.39
C VAL A 127 19.38 12.95 -15.60
N ILE A 128 20.56 12.65 -15.04
CA ILE A 128 21.80 13.38 -15.27
C ILE A 128 22.24 13.23 -16.72
N GLY A 129 22.13 12.04 -17.32
CA GLY A 129 22.45 11.80 -18.72
C GLY A 129 21.56 12.61 -19.67
N ILE A 130 20.25 12.64 -19.41
CA ILE A 130 19.30 13.46 -20.18
C ILE A 130 19.55 14.96 -19.93
N TRP A 131 19.81 15.35 -18.68
CA TRP A 131 20.09 16.73 -18.32
C TRP A 131 21.37 17.24 -18.98
N GLN A 132 22.45 16.47 -18.93
CA GLN A 132 23.72 16.77 -19.60
C GLN A 132 23.58 16.77 -21.11
N TRP A 133 22.74 15.92 -21.70
CA TRP A 133 22.44 15.98 -23.13
C TRP A 133 21.69 17.26 -23.53
N ILE A 134 20.77 17.73 -22.68
CA ILE A 134 20.01 18.96 -22.90
C ILE A 134 20.86 20.21 -22.65
N THR A 135 21.73 20.22 -21.64
CA THR A 135 22.58 21.37 -21.30
C THR A 135 23.96 21.34 -21.99
N GLY A 136 24.37 20.19 -22.54
CA GLY A 136 25.66 19.93 -23.18
C GLY A 136 25.70 20.28 -24.66
N GLY A 137 25.13 21.42 -25.02
CA GLY A 137 25.31 22.08 -26.30
C GLY A 137 26.40 23.16 -26.22
N ARG A 138 27.64 22.75 -25.91
CA ARG A 138 28.93 23.27 -26.39
C ARG A 138 30.10 22.64 -25.64
#